data_AF-A0A1F6IFQ4-F1
#
_entry.id   AF-A0A1F6IFQ4-F1
#
_cell.length_a   1.000
_cell.length_b   1.000
_cell.length_c   1.000
_cell.angle_alpha   90.00
_cell.angle_beta   90.00
_cell.angle_gamma   90.00
#
_symmetry.space_group_name_H-M   'P 1'
#
loop_
_entity.id
_entity.type
_entity.pdbx_description
1 polymer ?
#
loop_
_entity_poly.entity_id
_entity_poly.type
_entity_poly.pdbx_seq_one_letter_code
_entity_poly.pdbx_strand_id
1 'polypeptide(L)'
;MAEVKQTKEQQRIHIEVVKQMVTLSTSGFGLVAALAWNNLIQELVNNYIKRWLPGNSGIISLLIYALVVTILAVFVTLQLSRLSQKLQKQSEK
;
A
#
# COMPACT_ATOMS: atom_id res chain seq x y z
N MET A 1 -13.88 45.02 2.76
CA MET A 1 -13.40 43.95 3.68
C MET A 1 -14.29 42.70 3.68
N ALA A 2 -15.61 42.79 3.43
CA ALA A 2 -16.51 41.64 3.39
C ALA A 2 -16.31 40.69 2.18
N GLU A 3 -16.10 41.23 0.96
CA GLU A 3 -15.87 40.40 -0.25
C GLU A 3 -14.62 39.50 -0.14
N VAL A 4 -13.51 40.04 0.37
CA VAL A 4 -12.25 39.28 0.56
C VAL A 4 -12.43 38.10 1.53
N LYS A 5 -13.39 38.19 2.46
CA LYS A 5 -13.69 37.11 3.42
C LYS A 5 -14.42 35.95 2.75
N GLN A 6 -15.38 36.24 1.86
CA GLN A 6 -16.16 35.23 1.13
C GLN A 6 -15.29 34.43 0.14
N THR A 7 -14.36 35.07 -0.56
CA THR A 7 -13.44 34.36 -1.48
C THR A 7 -12.53 33.36 -0.76
N LYS A 8 -12.04 33.73 0.43
CA LYS A 8 -11.19 32.85 1.26
C LYS A 8 -11.96 31.64 1.81
N GLU A 9 -13.23 31.82 2.14
CA GLU A 9 -14.09 30.76 2.64
C GLU A 9 -14.43 29.75 1.53
N GLN A 10 -14.77 30.24 0.33
CA GLN A 10 -14.96 29.39 -0.85
C GLN A 10 -13.69 28.59 -1.17
N GLN A 11 -12.52 29.21 -1.15
CA GLN A 11 -11.24 28.50 -1.37
C GLN A 11 -10.99 27.42 -0.32
N ARG A 12 -11.29 27.68 0.96
CA ARG A 12 -11.16 26.66 2.02
C ARG A 12 -12.05 25.45 1.78
N ILE A 13 -13.30 25.66 1.36
CA ILE A 13 -14.23 24.57 1.07
C ILE A 13 -13.70 23.71 -0.10
N HIS A 14 -13.23 24.33 -1.18
CA HIS A 14 -12.66 23.59 -2.32
C HIS A 14 -11.44 22.77 -1.90
N ILE A 15 -10.55 23.33 -1.09
CA ILE A 15 -9.38 22.62 -0.58
C ILE A 15 -9.80 21.41 0.27
N GLU A 16 -10.79 21.56 1.14
CA GLU A 16 -11.26 20.46 1.98
C GLU A 16 -11.92 19.34 1.17
N VAL A 17 -12.71 19.70 0.14
CA VAL A 17 -13.31 18.73 -0.80
C VAL A 17 -12.22 17.94 -1.52
N VAL A 18 -11.21 18.62 -2.07
CA VAL A 18 -10.08 17.95 -2.76
C VAL A 18 -9.32 17.05 -1.79
N LYS A 19 -9.08 17.50 -0.55
CA LYS A 19 -8.42 16.69 0.48
C LYS A 19 -9.21 15.43 0.82
N GLN A 20 -10.53 15.53 0.91
CA GLN A 20 -11.40 14.36 1.11
C GLN A 20 -11.36 13.44 -0.10
N MET A 21 -11.44 13.96 -1.32
CA MET A 21 -11.30 13.15 -2.54
C MET A 21 -9.97 12.40 -2.57
N VAL A 22 -8.85 13.06 -2.27
CA VAL A 22 -7.52 12.42 -2.18
C VAL A 22 -7.53 11.30 -1.14
N THR A 23 -8.12 11.55 0.03
CA THR A 23 -8.22 10.55 1.11
C THR A 23 -9.05 9.34 0.69
N LEU A 24 -10.23 9.55 0.10
CA LEU A 24 -11.10 8.48 -0.40
C LEU A 24 -10.42 7.69 -1.51
N SER A 25 -9.85 8.36 -2.51
CA SER A 25 -9.16 7.70 -3.62
C SER A 25 -7.95 6.91 -3.15
N THR A 26 -7.10 7.50 -2.30
CA THR A 26 -5.90 6.80 -1.79
C THR A 26 -6.30 5.59 -0.95
N SER A 27 -7.36 5.70 -0.14
CA SER A 27 -7.85 4.57 0.68
C SER A 27 -8.43 3.46 -0.20
N GLY A 28 -9.24 3.80 -1.19
CA GLY A 28 -9.79 2.85 -2.15
C GLY A 28 -8.70 2.14 -2.97
N PHE A 29 -7.74 2.90 -3.51
CA PHE A 29 -6.61 2.32 -4.23
C PHE A 29 -5.67 1.51 -3.33
N GLY A 30 -5.51 1.90 -2.07
CA GLY A 30 -4.77 1.11 -1.08
C GLY A 30 -5.38 -0.28 -0.89
N LEU A 31 -6.70 -0.37 -0.81
CA LEU A 31 -7.43 -1.65 -0.73
C LEU A 31 -7.27 -2.48 -2.01
N VAL A 32 -7.46 -1.86 -3.18
CA VAL A 32 -7.30 -2.54 -4.48
C VAL A 32 -5.86 -3.05 -4.65
N ALA A 33 -4.86 -2.24 -4.29
CA ALA A 33 -3.46 -2.63 -4.34
C ALA A 33 -3.16 -3.80 -3.41
N ALA A 34 -3.68 -3.78 -2.18
CA ALA A 34 -3.52 -4.89 -1.24
C ALA A 34 -4.10 -6.21 -1.80
N LEU A 35 -5.30 -6.14 -2.38
CA LEU A 35 -5.94 -7.30 -3.01
C LEU A 35 -5.16 -7.81 -4.24
N ALA A 36 -4.68 -6.90 -5.08
CA ALA A 36 -3.91 -7.24 -6.28
C ALA A 36 -2.59 -7.94 -5.92
N TRP A 37 -1.85 -7.44 -4.92
CA TRP A 37 -0.63 -8.08 -4.43
C TRP A 37 -0.89 -9.44 -3.81
N ASN A 38 -1.96 -9.58 -3.01
CA ASN A 38 -2.36 -10.88 -2.47
C ASN A 38 -2.61 -11.90 -3.59
N ASN A 39 -3.43 -11.53 -4.58
CA ASN A 39 -3.76 -12.43 -5.70
C ASN A 39 -2.52 -12.79 -6.53
N LEU A 40 -1.66 -11.80 -6.82
CA LEU A 40 -0.41 -12.03 -7.54
C LEU A 40 0.48 -13.06 -6.82
N ILE A 41 0.68 -12.90 -5.50
CA ILE A 41 1.52 -13.83 -4.74
C ILE A 41 0.89 -15.23 -4.74
N GLN A 42 -0.43 -15.34 -4.57
CA GLN A 42 -1.13 -16.62 -4.62
C GLN A 42 -0.98 -17.31 -5.99
N GLU A 43 -1.20 -16.59 -7.09
CA GLU A 43 -1.03 -17.13 -8.43
C GLU A 43 0.42 -17.51 -8.72
N LEU A 44 1.40 -16.70 -8.31
CA LEU A 44 2.81 -17.03 -8.47
C LEU A 44 3.17 -18.33 -7.76
N VAL A 45 2.74 -18.49 -6.50
CA VAL A 45 3.00 -19.72 -5.73
C VAL A 45 2.26 -20.92 -6.35
N ASN A 46 1.00 -20.75 -6.74
CA ASN A 46 0.20 -21.84 -7.30
C ASN A 46 0.62 -22.27 -8.70
N ASN A 47 1.07 -21.35 -9.55
CA ASN A 47 1.38 -21.65 -10.95
C ASN A 47 2.85 -22.05 -11.14
N TYR A 48 3.78 -21.44 -10.41
CA TYR A 48 5.21 -21.69 -10.59
C TYR A 48 5.78 -22.66 -9.56
N ILE A 49 5.39 -22.52 -8.29
CA ILE A 49 6.00 -23.29 -7.20
C ILE A 49 5.31 -24.65 -7.03
N LYS A 50 3.98 -24.69 -7.01
CA LYS A 50 3.22 -25.94 -6.88
C LYS A 50 3.49 -26.91 -8.04
N ARG A 51 3.72 -26.41 -9.25
CA ARG A 51 4.02 -27.24 -10.43
C ARG A 51 5.37 -27.95 -10.33
N TRP A 52 6.30 -27.39 -9.56
CA TRP A 52 7.63 -27.95 -9.32
C TRP A 52 7.68 -28.94 -8.16
N LEU A 53 6.63 -29.01 -7.31
CA LEU A 53 6.54 -29.98 -6.23
C LEU A 53 5.67 -31.19 -6.62
N PRO A 54 6.22 -32.41 -6.66
CA PRO A 54 5.42 -33.61 -6.85
C PRO A 54 4.59 -33.91 -5.59
N GLY A 55 3.31 -34.27 -5.78
CA GLY A 55 2.42 -34.70 -4.72
C GLY A 55 1.36 -33.66 -4.31
N ASN A 56 0.25 -34.14 -3.76
CA ASN A 56 -0.98 -33.43 -3.40
C ASN A 56 -0.82 -32.40 -2.25
N SER A 57 0.22 -31.59 -2.30
CA SER A 57 0.78 -30.85 -1.17
C SER A 57 0.18 -29.45 -1.03
N GLY A 58 -1.15 -29.34 -0.95
CA GLY A 58 -1.83 -28.04 -0.77
C GLY A 58 -1.34 -27.26 0.47
N ILE A 59 -0.92 -27.99 1.52
CA ILE A 59 -0.34 -27.42 2.74
C ILE A 59 1.04 -26.80 2.46
N ILE A 60 1.86 -27.44 1.63
CA ILE A 60 3.20 -26.92 1.30
C ILE A 60 3.08 -25.64 0.46
N SER A 61 2.12 -25.55 -0.47
CA SER A 61 1.85 -24.30 -1.19
C SER A 61 1.43 -23.16 -0.25
N LEU A 62 0.59 -23.44 0.76
CA LEU A 62 0.19 -22.45 1.76
C LEU A 62 1.36 -21.99 2.64
N LEU A 63 2.25 -22.92 3.01
CA LEU A 63 3.45 -22.60 3.79
C LEU A 63 4.41 -21.70 3.00
N ILE A 64 4.62 -22.00 1.71
CA ILE A 64 5.48 -21.17 0.86
C ILE A 64 4.85 -19.80 0.63
N TYR A 65 3.54 -19.73 0.38
CA TYR A 65 2.80 -18.47 0.31
C TYR A 65 3.01 -17.63 1.58
N ALA A 66 2.83 -18.21 2.77
CA ALA A 66 3.02 -17.52 4.04
C ALA A 66 4.45 -16.99 4.23
N LEU A 67 5.47 -17.79 3.87
CA LEU A 67 6.87 -17.37 3.93
C LEU A 67 7.16 -16.21 2.97
N VAL A 68 6.69 -16.31 1.72
CA VAL A 68 6.89 -15.26 0.71
C VAL A 68 6.26 -13.94 1.16
N VAL A 69 5.01 -13.97 1.63
CA VAL A 69 4.32 -12.78 2.14
C VAL A 69 5.07 -12.18 3.33
N THR A 70 5.54 -13.01 4.26
CA THR A 70 6.28 -12.55 5.44
C THR A 70 7.59 -11.87 5.06
N ILE A 71 8.37 -12.48 4.16
CA ILE A 71 9.63 -11.91 3.67
C ILE A 71 9.37 -10.58 2.96
N LEU A 72 8.37 -10.51 2.09
CA LEU A 72 8.00 -9.28 1.39
C LEU A 72 7.56 -8.19 2.38
N ALA A 73 6.73 -8.52 3.37
CA ALA A 73 6.26 -7.58 4.37
C ALA A 73 7.42 -7.00 5.18
N VAL A 74 8.35 -7.83 5.65
CA VAL A 74 9.56 -7.38 6.36
C VAL A 74 10.42 -6.51 5.45
N PHE A 75 10.65 -6.94 4.20
CA PHE A 75 11.46 -6.18 3.25
C PHE A 75 10.88 -4.79 2.99
N VAL A 76 9.59 -4.69 2.65
CA VAL A 76 8.90 -3.41 2.41
C VAL A 76 8.95 -2.54 3.66
N THR A 77 8.66 -3.09 4.84
CA THR A 77 8.68 -2.35 6.12
C THR A 77 10.06 -1.78 6.42
N LEU A 78 11.13 -2.55 6.22
CA LEU A 78 12.50 -2.08 6.42
C LEU A 78 12.88 -0.95 5.46
N GLN A 79 12.45 -1.05 4.19
CA GLN A 79 12.71 0.00 3.20
C GLN A 79 11.95 1.30 3.51
N LEU A 80 10.68 1.18 3.92
CA LEU A 80 9.88 2.34 4.35
C LEU A 80 10.47 2.98 5.61
N SER A 81 10.93 2.17 6.57
CA SER A 81 11.59 2.67 7.79
C SER A 81 12.84 3.48 7.45
N ARG A 82 13.70 2.98 6.54
CA ARG A 82 14.87 3.71 6.06
C ARG A 82 14.52 5.00 5.32
N LEU A 83 13.47 4.98 4.50
CA LEU A 83 13.00 6.18 3.80
C LEU A 83 12.48 7.24 4.78
N SER A 84 11.70 6.82 5.77
CA SER A 84 11.19 7.70 6.83
C SER A 84 12.33 8.39 7.59
N GLN A 85 13.35 7.64 8.00
CA GLN A 85 14.53 8.20 8.68
C GLN A 85 15.27 9.22 7.81
N LYS A 86 15.39 8.98 6.49
CA LYS A 86 16.04 9.94 5.57
C LYS A 86 15.27 11.25 5.45
N LEU A 87 13.93 11.17 5.34
CA LEU A 87 13.09 12.35 5.21
C LEU A 87 13.09 13.19 6.50
N GLN A 88 13.04 12.55 7.67
CA GLN A 88 13.13 13.24 8.96
C GLN A 88 14.47 13.96 9.12
N LYS A 89 15.58 13.31 8.76
CA LYS A 89 16.92 13.91 8.81
C LYS A 89 17.10 15.09 7.83
N GLN A 90 16.32 15.14 6.75
CA GLN A 90 16.31 16.28 5.81
C GLN A 90 15.46 17.45 6.31
N SER A 91 14.40 17.20 7.10
CA SER A 91 13.60 18.29 7.67
C SER A 91 14.23 18.97 8.89
N GLU A 92 15.18 18.32 9.56
CA GLU A 92 15.91 18.87 10.72
C GLU A 92 17.20 19.63 10.36
N LYS A 93 17.59 19.66 9.08
CA LYS A 93 18.75 20.43 8.57
C LYS A 93 18.28 21.67 7.84
#